data_AF-A0A7M7KGP8-F1
#
_entry.id   AF-A0A7M7KGP8-F1
#
_cell.length_a   1.000
_cell.length_b   1.000
_cell.length_c   1.000
_cell.angle_alpha   90.00
_cell.angle_beta   90.00
_cell.angle_gamma   90.00
#
_symmetry.space_group_name_H-M   'P 1'
#
loop_
_entity.id
_entity.type
_entity.pdbx_description
1 polymer ?
#
loop_
_entity_poly.entity_id
_entity_poly.type
_entity_poly.pdbx_seq_one_letter_code
_entity_poly.pdbx_strand_id
1 'polypeptide(L)'
;MAPALKFKFQENEKVLCFHGPSLYDAKCIKAQVKDKTNHYFVHYLGWNNKWDEWVPENRVLKVNEANLAKQAELTAAQQKARKDGSKKNKKQEANVVVTSKEANEKDNSKRDSSSGAAKDNASIGGSSKTNKNTQDNKKDKPVPIAGGKKRETPVTTGGKDKSSIITSTIAEDQPKKKKAKAEPGQADREEPHYTQKVEIHVKIPDDLKDRLADDWDFICRQKKLVKLPCEFTVDKILDEYLVQKVSVKGTTPCKESIVAEFTAGLRCYFNSMLGKHLLYKFERPQYAQLLEEHGDRMMSQLYGAVHLLRMFTLLGRFVSYTALDERSVQLLLSHLHDFLRYMGRNAQFCDRSEYMIAPPDYHRRAM
;
A
#
# COMPACT_ATOMS: atom_id res chain seq x y z
N MET A 1 -43.87 26.50 16.88
CA MET A 1 -42.83 25.58 17.42
C MET A 1 -42.34 24.71 16.28
N ALA A 2 -41.05 24.35 16.24
CA ALA A 2 -40.59 23.29 15.34
C ALA A 2 -41.08 21.92 15.87
N PRO A 3 -41.45 20.94 15.02
CA PRO A 3 -41.78 19.60 15.48
C PRO A 3 -40.54 18.93 16.08
N ALA A 4 -40.70 18.27 17.23
CA ALA A 4 -39.62 17.49 17.82
C ALA A 4 -39.22 16.33 16.90
N LEU A 5 -37.92 16.13 16.70
CA LEU A 5 -37.39 14.99 15.94
C LEU A 5 -37.79 13.69 16.64
N LYS A 6 -38.72 12.95 16.03
CA LYS A 6 -39.25 11.69 16.55
C LYS A 6 -38.30 10.55 16.16
N PHE A 7 -37.71 9.90 17.16
CA PHE A 7 -36.95 8.67 16.97
C PHE A 7 -37.85 7.55 16.42
N LYS A 8 -37.31 6.75 15.49
CA LYS A 8 -37.98 5.59 14.89
C LYS A 8 -37.97 4.35 15.81
N PHE A 9 -37.02 4.30 16.75
CA PHE A 9 -36.83 3.19 17.68
C PHE A 9 -36.83 3.69 19.12
N GLN A 10 -37.43 2.93 20.03
CA GLN A 10 -37.46 3.24 21.46
C GLN A 10 -36.29 2.62 22.22
N GLU A 11 -35.96 3.16 23.39
CA GLU A 11 -35.01 2.51 24.30
C GLU A 11 -35.55 1.14 24.72
N ASN A 12 -34.67 0.15 24.75
CA ASN A 12 -34.93 -1.27 24.93
C ASN A 12 -35.65 -2.01 23.78
N GLU A 13 -35.98 -1.35 22.67
CA GLU A 13 -36.59 -2.01 21.51
C GLU A 13 -35.62 -3.01 20.83
N LYS A 14 -36.12 -4.18 20.43
CA LYS A 14 -35.38 -5.12 19.56
C LYS A 14 -35.34 -4.59 18.13
N VAL A 15 -34.14 -4.54 17.56
CA VAL A 15 -33.87 -3.99 16.22
C VAL A 15 -32.89 -4.89 15.48
N LEU A 16 -32.87 -4.79 14.15
CA LEU A 16 -31.85 -5.40 13.31
C LEU A 16 -30.82 -4.32 12.95
N CYS A 17 -29.56 -4.51 13.32
CA CYS A 17 -28.51 -3.52 13.07
C CYS A 17 -27.40 -4.06 12.16
N PHE A 18 -27.01 -3.25 11.16
CA PHE A 18 -25.87 -3.56 10.31
C PHE A 18 -24.55 -3.44 11.07
N HIS A 19 -23.68 -4.44 10.92
CA HIS A 19 -22.27 -4.37 11.30
C HIS A 19 -21.43 -5.00 10.19
N GLY A 20 -20.69 -4.16 9.46
CA GLY A 20 -20.12 -4.53 8.16
C GLY A 20 -21.21 -4.91 7.15
N PRO A 21 -20.99 -5.91 6.29
CA PRO A 21 -21.97 -6.36 5.29
C PRO A 21 -23.09 -7.28 5.86
N SER A 22 -23.08 -7.54 7.17
CA SER A 22 -24.06 -8.42 7.83
C SER A 22 -25.10 -7.61 8.63
N LEU A 23 -26.30 -8.19 8.75
CA LEU A 23 -27.38 -7.67 9.59
C LEU A 23 -27.52 -8.60 10.82
N TYR A 24 -27.48 -8.04 12.03
CA TYR A 24 -27.52 -8.78 13.28
C TYR A 24 -28.67 -8.33 14.18
N ASP A 25 -29.19 -9.24 14.98
CA ASP A 25 -30.10 -8.91 16.07
C ASP A 25 -29.40 -8.05 17.11
N ALA A 26 -30.03 -6.94 17.46
CA ALA A 26 -29.53 -5.95 18.39
C ALA A 26 -30.67 -5.40 19.26
N LYS A 27 -30.29 -4.66 20.29
CA LYS A 27 -31.20 -3.93 21.16
C LYS A 27 -30.82 -2.46 21.12
N CYS A 28 -31.79 -1.59 20.83
CA CYS A 28 -31.64 -0.16 21.04
C CYS A 28 -31.51 0.09 22.55
N ILE A 29 -30.44 0.72 23.00
CA ILE A 29 -30.18 1.01 24.42
C ILE A 29 -30.45 2.48 24.73
N LYS A 30 -30.08 3.40 23.82
CA LYS A 30 -30.34 4.85 23.91
C LYS A 30 -30.63 5.45 22.55
N ALA A 31 -31.32 6.58 22.51
CA ALA A 31 -31.50 7.40 21.31
C ALA A 31 -31.06 8.86 21.56
N GLN A 32 -30.37 9.47 20.60
CA GLN A 32 -29.87 10.84 20.68
C GLN A 32 -29.91 11.52 19.30
N VAL A 33 -30.28 12.80 19.25
CA VAL A 33 -30.04 13.61 18.05
C VAL A 33 -28.62 14.16 18.14
N LYS A 34 -27.79 13.87 17.12
CA LYS A 34 -26.48 14.48 16.93
C LYS A 34 -26.43 15.09 15.53
N ASP A 35 -25.94 16.32 15.40
CA ASP A 35 -25.71 16.96 14.10
C ASP A 35 -26.97 17.00 13.21
N LYS A 36 -28.14 17.22 13.83
CA LYS A 36 -29.50 17.18 13.24
C LYS A 36 -29.97 15.79 12.74
N THR A 37 -29.26 14.71 13.06
CA THR A 37 -29.59 13.33 12.67
C THR A 37 -29.80 12.40 13.86
N ASN A 38 -30.72 11.44 13.71
CA ASN A 38 -31.01 10.45 14.75
C ASN A 38 -29.88 9.41 14.82
N HIS A 39 -29.32 9.23 16.02
CA HIS A 39 -28.35 8.21 16.37
C HIS A 39 -28.90 7.32 17.50
N TYR A 40 -28.51 6.05 17.50
CA TYR A 40 -28.95 5.05 18.46
C TYR A 40 -27.73 4.32 19.04
N PHE A 41 -27.67 4.15 20.36
CA PHE A 41 -26.66 3.29 20.99
C PHE A 41 -27.19 1.86 20.95
N VAL A 42 -26.49 0.96 20.26
CA VAL A 42 -26.95 -0.41 20.03
C VAL A 42 -26.05 -1.44 20.72
N HIS A 43 -26.68 -2.45 21.31
CA HIS A 43 -26.02 -3.64 21.84
C HIS A 43 -26.36 -4.85 20.95
N TYR A 44 -25.36 -5.53 20.42
CA TYR A 44 -25.54 -6.71 19.57
C TYR A 44 -25.82 -7.97 20.41
N LEU A 45 -26.90 -8.70 20.12
CA LEU A 45 -27.31 -9.83 20.96
C LEU A 45 -26.31 -10.98 20.87
N GLY A 46 -25.81 -11.41 22.03
CA GLY A 46 -24.78 -12.44 22.14
C GLY A 46 -23.34 -11.94 21.94
N TRP A 47 -23.13 -10.63 21.78
CA TRP A 47 -21.82 -10.01 21.69
C TRP A 47 -21.41 -9.42 23.04
N ASN A 48 -20.10 -9.17 23.22
CA ASN A 48 -19.58 -8.49 24.41
C ASN A 48 -19.80 -6.98 24.30
N ASN A 49 -20.21 -6.32 25.39
CA ASN A 49 -20.55 -4.89 25.46
C ASN A 49 -19.43 -3.92 24.97
N LYS A 50 -18.18 -4.38 24.86
CA LYS A 50 -17.10 -3.61 24.20
C LYS A 50 -17.35 -3.33 22.71
N TRP A 51 -18.33 -3.99 22.10
CA TRP A 51 -18.79 -3.78 20.73
C TRP A 51 -20.07 -2.92 20.65
N ASP A 52 -20.57 -2.40 21.78
CA ASP A 52 -21.73 -1.52 21.80
C ASP A 52 -21.34 -0.15 21.20
N GLU A 53 -22.05 0.30 20.17
CA GLU A 53 -21.68 1.46 19.37
C GLU A 53 -22.84 2.43 19.15
N TRP A 54 -22.53 3.72 18.98
CA TRP A 54 -23.48 4.71 18.48
C TRP A 54 -23.56 4.63 16.96
N VAL A 55 -24.75 4.33 16.43
CA VAL A 55 -24.98 4.16 14.99
C VAL A 55 -26.02 5.15 14.47
N PRO A 56 -25.84 5.71 13.26
CA PRO A 56 -26.86 6.51 12.60
C PRO A 56 -28.08 5.68 12.20
N GLU A 57 -29.24 6.32 12.08
CA GLU A 57 -30.54 5.68 11.84
C GLU A 57 -30.60 4.74 10.62
N ASN A 58 -29.82 4.98 9.57
CA ASN A 58 -29.75 4.11 8.38
C ASN A 58 -29.10 2.73 8.64
N ARG A 59 -28.35 2.55 9.74
CA ARG A 59 -27.83 1.24 10.16
C ARG A 59 -28.85 0.41 10.95
N VAL A 60 -29.98 0.98 11.37
CA VAL A 60 -30.95 0.33 12.26
C VAL A 60 -32.28 0.11 11.53
N LEU A 61 -32.74 -1.14 11.55
CA LEU A 61 -33.97 -1.59 10.92
C LEU A 61 -34.93 -2.17 11.96
N LYS A 62 -36.24 -1.97 11.77
CA LYS A 62 -37.26 -2.59 12.63
C LYS A 62 -37.32 -4.09 12.36
N VAL A 63 -37.48 -4.91 13.40
CA VAL A 63 -37.79 -6.33 13.24
C VAL A 63 -39.15 -6.45 12.54
N ASN A 64 -39.13 -6.91 11.29
CA ASN A 64 -40.30 -7.26 10.49
C ASN A 64 -39.91 -8.32 9.46
N GLU A 65 -40.90 -8.93 8.81
CA GLU A 65 -40.70 -10.05 7.89
C GLU A 65 -39.73 -9.72 6.73
N ALA A 66 -39.86 -8.53 6.12
CA ALA A 66 -38.98 -8.10 5.03
C ALA A 66 -37.51 -7.93 5.46
N ASN A 67 -37.27 -7.39 6.67
CA ASN A 67 -35.91 -7.20 7.19
C ASN A 67 -35.30 -8.52 7.70
N LEU A 68 -36.12 -9.46 8.20
CA LEU A 68 -35.70 -10.82 8.53
C LEU A 68 -35.37 -11.63 7.27
N ALA A 69 -36.16 -11.51 6.19
CA ALA A 69 -35.84 -12.09 4.89
C ALA A 69 -34.49 -11.55 4.36
N LYS A 70 -34.25 -10.24 4.48
CA LYS A 70 -32.96 -9.61 4.14
C LYS A 70 -31.80 -10.11 5.01
N GLN A 71 -32.02 -10.37 6.30
CA GLN A 71 -31.03 -10.98 7.18
C GLN A 71 -30.64 -12.39 6.73
N ALA A 72 -31.65 -13.21 6.36
CA ALA A 72 -31.46 -14.56 5.84
C ALA A 72 -30.74 -14.55 4.48
N GLU A 73 -31.10 -13.65 3.57
CA GLU A 73 -30.46 -13.48 2.25
C GLU A 73 -28.96 -13.15 2.40
N LEU A 74 -28.61 -12.14 3.19
CA LEU A 74 -27.22 -11.74 3.43
C LEU A 74 -26.40 -12.87 4.06
N THR A 75 -27.00 -13.61 5.00
CA THR A 75 -26.38 -14.78 5.63
C THR A 75 -26.14 -15.91 4.62
N ALA A 76 -27.12 -16.20 3.77
CA ALA A 76 -27.01 -17.21 2.71
C ALA A 76 -25.96 -16.82 1.65
N ALA A 77 -25.87 -15.55 1.29
CA ALA A 77 -24.86 -15.04 0.36
C ALA A 77 -23.43 -15.24 0.90
N GLN A 78 -23.19 -14.94 2.19
CA GLN A 78 -21.89 -15.19 2.82
C GLN A 78 -21.56 -16.68 2.93
N GLN A 79 -22.53 -17.55 3.21
CA GLN A 79 -22.31 -18.99 3.23
C GLN A 79 -21.97 -19.56 1.83
N LYS A 80 -22.59 -19.04 0.76
CA LYS A 80 -22.23 -19.38 -0.63
C LYS A 80 -20.79 -18.95 -0.94
N ALA A 81 -20.44 -17.69 -0.68
CA ALA A 81 -19.09 -17.16 -0.91
C ALA A 81 -18.00 -17.98 -0.20
N ARG A 82 -18.23 -18.41 1.05
CA ARG A 82 -17.31 -19.30 1.79
C ARG A 82 -17.18 -20.68 1.15
N LYS A 83 -18.28 -21.28 0.65
CA LYS A 83 -18.27 -22.60 0.01
C LYS A 83 -17.58 -22.59 -1.35
N ASP A 84 -17.77 -21.56 -2.17
CA ASP A 84 -17.15 -21.50 -3.50
C ASP A 84 -15.66 -21.09 -3.44
N GLY A 85 -15.24 -20.35 -2.40
CA GLY A 85 -13.82 -20.21 -2.05
C GLY A 85 -13.17 -21.56 -1.71
N SER A 86 -13.82 -22.38 -0.89
CA SER A 86 -13.32 -23.73 -0.53
C SER A 86 -13.18 -24.68 -1.73
N LYS A 87 -14.10 -24.61 -2.71
CA LYS A 87 -14.04 -25.45 -3.92
C LYS A 87 -12.83 -25.15 -4.82
N LYS A 88 -12.28 -23.93 -4.83
CA LYS A 88 -11.12 -23.60 -5.67
C LYS A 88 -9.87 -24.40 -5.25
N ASN A 89 -9.60 -24.54 -3.95
CA ASN A 89 -8.41 -25.25 -3.47
C ASN A 89 -8.39 -26.73 -3.88
N LYS A 90 -9.55 -27.42 -3.88
CA LYS A 90 -9.62 -28.86 -4.18
C LYS A 90 -9.41 -29.21 -5.66
N LYS A 91 -9.25 -28.23 -6.57
CA LYS A 91 -8.97 -28.49 -7.99
C LYS A 91 -7.48 -28.42 -8.37
N GLN A 92 -6.57 -28.09 -7.44
CA GLN A 92 -5.13 -27.98 -7.73
C GLN A 92 -4.32 -29.26 -7.44
N GLU A 93 -4.80 -30.15 -6.57
CA GLU A 93 -4.06 -31.36 -6.17
C GLU A 93 -4.15 -32.54 -7.17
N ALA A 94 -5.02 -32.44 -8.18
CA ALA A 94 -5.41 -33.57 -9.04
C ALA A 94 -4.69 -33.65 -10.40
N ASN A 95 -3.72 -32.77 -10.70
CA ASN A 95 -3.23 -32.54 -12.08
C ASN A 95 -1.70 -32.59 -12.23
N VAL A 96 -1.01 -33.39 -11.41
CA VAL A 96 0.47 -33.53 -11.39
C VAL A 96 0.95 -34.88 -11.96
N VAL A 97 0.05 -35.82 -12.23
CA VAL A 97 0.36 -37.15 -12.78
C VAL A 97 -0.37 -37.34 -14.11
N VAL A 98 0.33 -37.89 -15.10
CA VAL A 98 -0.04 -38.08 -16.53
C VAL A 98 0.20 -36.85 -17.44
N THR A 99 1.44 -36.70 -17.93
CA THR A 99 1.80 -36.69 -19.38
C THR A 99 3.32 -36.51 -19.55
N SER A 100 4.07 -37.60 -19.79
CA SER A 100 5.42 -37.58 -20.40
C SER A 100 5.99 -39.00 -20.58
N LYS A 101 5.46 -39.74 -21.56
CA LYS A 101 6.11 -40.90 -22.19
C LYS A 101 5.85 -40.83 -23.69
N GLU A 102 6.74 -41.47 -24.45
CA GLU A 102 6.75 -41.55 -25.92
C GLU A 102 7.07 -40.20 -26.61
N ALA A 103 7.95 -40.13 -27.63
CA ALA A 103 8.84 -41.17 -28.16
C ALA A 103 10.10 -40.55 -28.79
N ASN A 104 11.19 -41.33 -28.81
CA ASN A 104 12.08 -41.37 -29.96
C ASN A 104 12.81 -42.73 -30.00
N GLU A 105 12.69 -43.46 -31.10
CA GLU A 105 13.32 -44.77 -31.31
C GLU A 105 13.83 -44.86 -32.76
N LYS A 106 15.17 -44.93 -32.91
CA LYS A 106 16.00 -45.26 -34.09
C LYS A 106 17.44 -44.78 -33.80
N ASP A 107 18.51 -45.48 -34.18
CA ASP A 107 18.58 -46.86 -34.66
C ASP A 107 19.94 -47.51 -34.25
N ASN A 108 19.91 -48.83 -34.12
CA ASN A 108 20.98 -49.84 -34.04
C ASN A 108 22.37 -49.38 -34.62
N SER A 109 23.54 -49.74 -34.08
CA SER A 109 23.90 -51.08 -33.61
C SER A 109 25.33 -51.25 -33.03
N LYS A 110 25.51 -52.34 -32.25
CA LYS A 110 26.73 -53.19 -32.09
C LYS A 110 28.02 -52.68 -31.40
N ARG A 111 28.48 -53.53 -30.46
CA ARG A 111 29.89 -53.84 -30.06
C ARG A 111 30.68 -52.77 -29.28
N ASP A 112 31.53 -53.11 -28.30
CA ASP A 112 31.67 -54.36 -27.52
C ASP A 112 32.36 -54.07 -26.16
N SER A 113 32.37 -55.09 -25.29
CA SER A 113 33.14 -55.35 -24.06
C SER A 113 34.26 -54.42 -23.51
N SER A 114 34.34 -54.43 -22.17
CA SER A 114 35.54 -54.49 -21.29
C SER A 114 36.13 -53.24 -20.59
N SER A 115 36.04 -53.30 -19.25
CA SER A 115 37.02 -53.00 -18.18
C SER A 115 38.32 -52.18 -18.39
N GLY A 116 38.66 -51.38 -17.36
CA GLY A 116 40.00 -50.78 -17.12
C GLY A 116 39.90 -49.25 -16.94
N ALA A 117 40.11 -48.58 -15.81
CA ALA A 117 40.91 -48.78 -14.59
C ALA A 117 42.39 -48.35 -14.68
N ALA A 118 42.69 -47.16 -14.12
CA ALA A 118 44.05 -46.64 -13.80
C ALA A 118 44.93 -46.28 -15.03
N LYS A 119 46.00 -45.45 -14.97
CA LYS A 119 46.46 -44.44 -13.98
C LYS A 119 47.59 -43.59 -14.60
N ASP A 120 47.79 -42.36 -14.08
CA ASP A 120 49.02 -41.54 -14.16
C ASP A 120 49.51 -41.20 -15.61
N ASN A 121 50.44 -40.27 -15.92
CA ASN A 121 51.23 -39.33 -15.11
C ASN A 121 51.62 -38.03 -15.90
N ALA A 122 52.28 -37.11 -15.20
CA ALA A 122 53.30 -36.11 -15.58
C ALA A 122 54.03 -36.25 -16.95
N SER A 123 54.64 -35.23 -17.56
CA SER A 123 54.76 -33.76 -17.32
C SER A 123 55.60 -33.09 -18.44
N ILE A 124 55.75 -31.74 -18.40
CA ILE A 124 56.74 -30.92 -19.15
C ILE A 124 56.43 -30.79 -20.67
N GLY A 125 56.51 -29.61 -21.31
CA GLY A 125 56.77 -28.24 -20.82
C GLY A 125 57.40 -27.37 -21.92
N GLY A 126 57.48 -26.05 -21.70
CA GLY A 126 58.36 -25.17 -22.51
C GLY A 126 57.76 -23.89 -23.10
N SER A 127 58.09 -22.76 -22.45
CA SER A 127 58.47 -21.48 -23.08
C SER A 127 57.59 -20.73 -24.09
N SER A 128 57.25 -19.50 -23.68
CA SER A 128 57.58 -18.24 -24.40
C SER A 128 56.76 -17.86 -25.67
N LYS A 129 56.57 -16.57 -26.00
CA LYS A 129 56.96 -15.31 -25.31
C LYS A 129 56.01 -14.15 -25.68
N THR A 130 55.94 -13.20 -24.75
CA THR A 130 55.63 -11.76 -24.90
C THR A 130 55.49 -11.17 -26.32
N ASN A 131 54.55 -10.22 -26.46
CA ASN A 131 55.02 -8.83 -26.57
C ASN A 131 54.15 -7.83 -25.81
N LYS A 132 54.79 -6.78 -25.28
CA LYS A 132 54.13 -5.52 -24.86
C LYS A 132 54.21 -4.52 -26.02
N ASN A 133 53.46 -3.43 -25.94
CA ASN A 133 54.18 -2.15 -25.88
C ASN A 133 53.50 -1.18 -24.89
N THR A 134 54.23 -0.14 -24.48
CA THR A 134 53.86 0.81 -23.44
C THR A 134 54.57 2.13 -23.71
N GLN A 135 53.93 3.27 -23.44
CA GLN A 135 54.52 4.54 -22.95
C GLN A 135 53.34 5.52 -22.72
N ASP A 136 53.17 6.18 -21.57
CA ASP A 136 54.02 7.14 -20.83
C ASP A 136 53.94 8.58 -21.37
N ASN A 137 53.85 9.65 -20.56
CA ASN A 137 53.73 9.77 -19.09
C ASN A 137 52.57 10.78 -18.76
N LYS A 138 52.59 11.86 -17.96
CA LYS A 138 53.57 12.53 -17.08
C LYS A 138 52.87 13.23 -15.87
N LYS A 139 53.41 14.36 -15.39
CA LYS A 139 53.01 15.17 -14.22
C LYS A 139 52.49 16.57 -14.67
N ASP A 140 52.00 17.53 -13.87
CA ASP A 140 52.54 18.13 -12.62
C ASP A 140 51.53 18.95 -11.75
N LYS A 141 52.03 19.40 -10.58
CA LYS A 141 51.53 20.41 -9.59
C LYS A 141 52.78 21.19 -9.08
N PRO A 142 52.76 22.34 -8.33
CA PRO A 142 51.68 22.93 -7.48
C PRO A 142 51.57 24.50 -7.33
N VAL A 143 50.51 25.02 -6.65
CA VAL A 143 50.50 26.26 -5.76
C VAL A 143 50.71 27.64 -6.52
N PRO A 144 50.68 28.92 -5.98
CA PRO A 144 50.41 29.52 -4.64
C PRO A 144 49.40 30.74 -4.48
N ILE A 145 48.74 30.83 -3.30
CA ILE A 145 48.62 31.99 -2.32
C ILE A 145 47.90 33.37 -2.61
N ALA A 146 47.17 33.84 -1.57
CA ALA A 146 46.72 35.22 -1.17
C ALA A 146 45.52 35.93 -1.86
N GLY A 147 44.75 36.83 -1.18
CA GLY A 147 44.66 37.13 0.27
C GLY A 147 44.01 38.50 0.67
N GLY A 148 43.41 38.60 1.88
CA GLY A 148 42.87 39.84 2.54
C GLY A 148 41.39 39.74 2.96
N LYS A 149 40.94 39.89 4.24
CA LYS A 149 40.93 41.00 5.25
C LYS A 149 39.92 42.12 4.91
N LYS A 150 39.10 42.68 5.82
CA LYS A 150 39.18 42.95 7.30
C LYS A 150 37.99 42.31 8.10
N ARG A 151 37.91 42.15 9.45
CA ARG A 151 38.31 42.94 10.67
C ARG A 151 37.45 44.22 10.89
N GLU A 152 37.03 44.68 12.09
CA GLU A 152 37.20 44.38 13.55
C GLU A 152 35.88 44.84 14.29
N THR A 153 35.31 44.20 15.34
CA THR A 153 35.58 44.20 16.82
C THR A 153 35.75 45.59 17.48
N PRO A 154 35.55 45.80 18.82
CA PRO A 154 35.31 44.90 19.97
C PRO A 154 34.00 45.29 20.75
N VAL A 155 33.67 44.99 22.02
CA VAL A 155 34.38 44.70 23.30
C VAL A 155 33.60 43.70 24.18
N THR A 156 34.33 42.95 25.03
CA THR A 156 33.78 42.04 26.05
C THR A 156 34.38 42.33 27.44
N THR A 157 33.55 42.50 28.46
CA THR A 157 33.85 42.31 29.89
C THR A 157 32.55 41.93 30.64
N GLY A 158 32.54 41.11 31.69
CA GLY A 158 33.59 40.23 32.22
C GLY A 158 33.44 39.92 33.72
N GLY A 159 33.13 38.67 34.09
CA GLY A 159 32.96 38.19 35.49
C GLY A 159 31.55 37.65 35.78
N LYS A 160 31.36 36.46 36.37
CA LYS A 160 31.66 35.99 37.76
C LYS A 160 30.51 36.28 38.74
N ASP A 161 30.12 35.40 39.67
CA ASP A 161 30.45 33.97 39.89
C ASP A 161 29.38 33.34 40.84
N LYS A 162 29.04 32.05 40.65
CA LYS A 162 28.52 31.05 41.64
C LYS A 162 27.35 31.32 42.63
N SER A 163 26.54 30.25 42.80
CA SER A 163 25.94 29.74 44.05
C SER A 163 24.77 30.50 44.73
N SER A 164 23.94 29.89 45.58
CA SER A 164 23.45 28.48 45.76
C SER A 164 22.36 28.47 46.87
N ILE A 165 21.94 27.28 47.36
CA ILE A 165 21.13 27.02 48.59
C ILE A 165 19.61 27.35 48.44
N ILE A 166 18.67 26.39 48.38
CA ILE A 166 18.18 25.42 49.40
C ILE A 166 17.24 26.11 50.43
N THR A 167 15.91 26.13 50.24
CA THR A 167 14.88 25.09 50.59
C THR A 167 14.06 25.52 51.83
N SER A 168 12.92 24.85 52.09
CA SER A 168 12.12 24.85 53.34
C SER A 168 11.06 25.98 53.44
N THR A 169 9.88 25.84 54.10
CA THR A 169 9.27 24.70 54.84
C THR A 169 7.72 24.81 54.84
N ILE A 170 7.05 23.81 55.47
CA ILE A 170 5.69 23.77 56.09
C ILE A 170 4.55 23.32 55.15
N ALA A 171 3.56 22.46 55.47
CA ALA A 171 3.32 21.32 56.39
C ALA A 171 1.89 20.77 56.07
N GLU A 172 1.27 19.96 56.95
CA GLU A 172 -0.09 19.37 56.82
C GLU A 172 -1.22 20.43 56.95
N ASP A 173 -2.52 20.23 56.61
CA ASP A 173 -3.47 19.13 56.89
C ASP A 173 -4.70 19.15 55.94
N GLN A 174 -5.72 18.29 56.14
CA GLN A 174 -6.90 18.08 55.28
C GLN A 174 -8.23 18.78 55.76
N PRO A 175 -9.46 18.24 55.59
CA PRO A 175 -10.31 18.58 54.43
C PRO A 175 -11.74 19.07 54.76
N LYS A 176 -12.45 19.72 53.80
CA LYS A 176 -13.92 19.55 53.53
C LYS A 176 -14.53 20.36 52.34
N LYS A 177 -15.15 19.62 51.40
CA LYS A 177 -16.45 19.86 50.68
C LYS A 177 -16.96 21.30 50.37
N LYS A 178 -16.99 21.71 49.08
CA LYS A 178 -18.24 21.87 48.23
C LYS A 178 -18.04 22.58 46.86
N LYS A 179 -18.74 22.07 45.83
CA LYS A 179 -19.25 22.69 44.56
C LYS A 179 -18.40 23.69 43.72
N ALA A 180 -17.94 23.18 42.57
CA ALA A 180 -18.16 23.67 41.19
C ALA A 180 -17.80 25.11 40.72
N LYS A 181 -17.00 25.20 39.63
CA LYS A 181 -17.26 25.97 38.36
C LYS A 181 -16.16 25.70 37.30
N ALA A 182 -16.52 25.74 36.00
CA ALA A 182 -15.73 25.96 34.75
C ALA A 182 -14.23 25.54 34.69
N GLU A 183 -13.80 24.61 33.80
CA GLU A 183 -13.43 24.83 32.37
C GLU A 183 -12.07 25.57 32.19
N PRO A 184 -11.17 25.15 31.27
CA PRO A 184 -11.51 25.14 29.83
C PRO A 184 -10.98 23.97 28.96
N GLY A 185 -11.79 23.57 27.98
CA GLY A 185 -11.46 23.78 26.57
C GLY A 185 -10.38 22.87 25.96
N GLN A 186 -10.62 21.57 25.92
CA GLN A 186 -9.88 20.68 25.01
C GLN A 186 -10.48 20.79 23.59
N ALA A 187 -9.71 21.33 22.64
CA ALA A 187 -10.22 21.72 21.33
C ALA A 187 -10.82 20.56 20.53
N ASP A 188 -12.00 20.80 19.93
CA ASP A 188 -12.67 19.84 19.05
C ASP A 188 -11.80 19.46 17.85
N ARG A 189 -11.44 18.18 17.80
CA ARG A 189 -10.97 17.54 16.56
C ARG A 189 -12.19 16.97 15.86
N GLU A 190 -12.73 17.74 14.92
CA GLU A 190 -13.89 17.35 14.11
C GLU A 190 -13.60 16.09 13.27
N GLU A 191 -13.92 14.91 13.80
CA GLU A 191 -13.93 13.66 13.03
C GLU A 191 -15.14 13.68 12.06
N PRO A 192 -14.91 13.65 10.74
CA PRO A 192 -15.95 13.97 9.76
C PRO A 192 -17.03 12.89 9.67
N HIS A 193 -18.23 13.33 9.30
CA HIS A 193 -19.43 12.49 9.15
C HIS A 193 -19.16 11.18 8.38
N TYR A 194 -19.51 10.06 9.01
CA TYR A 194 -19.47 8.74 8.37
C TYR A 194 -20.64 8.60 7.39
N THR A 195 -20.48 9.15 6.19
CA THR A 195 -21.34 8.84 5.05
C THR A 195 -21.32 7.32 4.83
N GLN A 196 -22.45 6.77 4.35
CA GLN A 196 -22.60 5.33 4.18
C GLN A 196 -21.62 4.85 3.09
N LYS A 197 -20.46 4.35 3.52
CA LYS A 197 -19.28 4.16 2.68
C LYS A 197 -19.53 3.16 1.53
N VAL A 198 -19.86 3.71 0.36
CA VAL A 198 -19.97 2.94 -0.89
C VAL A 198 -18.57 2.42 -1.25
N GLU A 199 -18.35 1.11 -1.18
CA GLU A 199 -17.04 0.52 -1.49
C GLU A 199 -16.83 0.48 -3.02
N ILE A 200 -16.05 1.43 -3.53
CA ILE A 200 -15.83 1.62 -4.97
C ILE A 200 -14.81 0.59 -5.47
N HIS A 201 -15.29 -0.49 -6.10
CA HIS A 201 -14.42 -1.56 -6.58
C HIS A 201 -13.82 -1.26 -7.96
N VAL A 202 -12.53 -0.90 -8.00
CA VAL A 202 -11.75 -0.82 -9.25
C VAL A 202 -11.59 -2.21 -9.85
N LYS A 203 -12.01 -2.41 -11.11
CA LYS A 203 -11.94 -3.72 -11.80
C LYS A 203 -10.58 -3.93 -12.44
N ILE A 204 -9.69 -4.63 -11.74
CA ILE A 204 -8.38 -5.05 -12.27
C ILE A 204 -8.57 -6.16 -13.33
N PRO A 205 -8.03 -6.04 -14.56
CA PRO A 205 -7.98 -7.12 -15.57
C PRO A 205 -7.32 -8.40 -15.03
N ASP A 206 -7.73 -9.58 -15.50
CA ASP A 206 -7.20 -10.86 -15.00
C ASP A 206 -5.69 -11.03 -15.26
N ASP A 207 -5.19 -10.65 -16.44
CA ASP A 207 -3.74 -10.64 -16.77
C ASP A 207 -2.90 -9.81 -15.76
N LEU A 208 -3.51 -8.82 -15.11
CA LEU A 208 -2.89 -7.98 -14.09
C LEU A 208 -3.09 -8.54 -12.67
N LYS A 209 -4.11 -9.38 -12.41
CA LYS A 209 -4.23 -10.14 -11.16
C LYS A 209 -3.13 -11.19 -11.05
N ASP A 210 -2.80 -11.87 -12.15
CA ASP A 210 -1.76 -12.90 -12.16
C ASP A 210 -0.37 -12.28 -11.92
N ARG A 211 -0.08 -11.11 -12.52
CA ARG A 211 1.13 -10.33 -12.22
C ARG A 211 1.22 -9.88 -10.74
N LEU A 212 0.09 -9.55 -10.11
CA LEU A 212 0.04 -9.23 -8.67
C LEU A 212 0.24 -10.47 -7.78
N ALA A 213 -0.18 -11.66 -8.22
CA ALA A 213 0.08 -12.91 -7.52
C ALA A 213 1.56 -13.32 -7.60
N ASP A 214 2.18 -13.17 -8.78
CA ASP A 214 3.62 -13.32 -9.00
C ASP A 214 4.44 -12.38 -8.10
N ASP A 215 4.15 -11.07 -8.13
CA ASP A 215 4.82 -10.02 -7.32
C ASP A 215 4.77 -10.35 -5.81
N TRP A 216 3.59 -10.74 -5.32
CA TRP A 216 3.43 -11.16 -3.93
C TRP A 216 4.26 -12.41 -3.59
N ASP A 217 4.27 -13.44 -4.45
CA ASP A 217 5.05 -14.66 -4.21
C ASP A 217 6.55 -14.37 -4.25
N PHE A 218 7.02 -13.60 -5.24
CA PHE A 218 8.43 -13.20 -5.37
C PHE A 218 8.95 -12.50 -4.12
N ILE A 219 8.21 -11.56 -3.56
CA ILE A 219 8.68 -10.75 -2.42
C ILE A 219 8.37 -11.44 -1.08
N CYS A 220 7.14 -11.89 -0.86
CA CYS A 220 6.75 -12.43 0.44
C CYS A 220 7.29 -13.86 0.68
N ARG A 221 7.41 -14.69 -0.36
CA ARG A 221 7.91 -16.08 -0.25
C ARG A 221 9.34 -16.23 -0.77
N GLN A 222 9.62 -15.87 -2.03
CA GLN A 222 10.92 -16.13 -2.67
C GLN A 222 12.03 -15.15 -2.27
N LYS A 223 11.72 -14.14 -1.44
CA LYS A 223 12.67 -13.13 -0.91
C LYS A 223 13.45 -12.38 -2.00
N LYS A 224 12.78 -12.13 -3.12
CA LYS A 224 13.23 -11.22 -4.16
C LYS A 224 12.83 -9.78 -3.83
N LEU A 225 13.48 -8.84 -4.50
CA LEU A 225 13.17 -7.42 -4.51
C LEU A 225 13.12 -6.96 -5.97
N VAL A 226 12.36 -5.90 -6.26
CA VAL A 226 12.45 -5.20 -7.54
C VAL A 226 13.76 -4.41 -7.56
N LYS A 227 14.47 -4.44 -8.69
CA LYS A 227 15.65 -3.60 -8.93
C LYS A 227 15.22 -2.13 -8.96
N LEU A 228 15.84 -1.29 -8.13
CA LEU A 228 15.59 0.15 -8.09
C LEU A 228 16.90 0.90 -8.43
N PRO A 229 16.84 2.00 -9.20
CA PRO A 229 15.66 2.53 -9.90
C PRO A 229 15.15 1.58 -11.00
N CYS A 230 13.83 1.50 -11.19
CA CYS A 230 13.21 0.70 -12.27
C CYS A 230 13.58 1.25 -13.65
N GLU A 231 13.59 0.39 -14.68
CA GLU A 231 13.78 0.84 -16.06
C GLU A 231 12.55 1.61 -16.55
N PHE A 232 11.36 1.04 -16.32
CA PHE A 232 10.06 1.68 -16.58
C PHE A 232 9.51 2.28 -15.29
N THR A 233 9.94 3.50 -14.98
CA THR A 233 9.46 4.25 -13.81
C THR A 233 8.00 4.68 -13.97
N VAL A 234 7.30 4.91 -12.86
CA VAL A 234 5.90 5.40 -12.87
C VAL A 234 5.75 6.69 -13.67
N ASP A 235 6.72 7.61 -13.59
CA ASP A 235 6.69 8.84 -14.40
C ASP A 235 6.69 8.53 -15.91
N LYS A 236 7.61 7.67 -16.39
CA LYS A 236 7.65 7.26 -17.81
C LYS A 236 6.33 6.64 -18.26
N ILE A 237 5.77 5.71 -17.48
CA ILE A 237 4.54 5.00 -17.82
C ILE A 237 3.33 5.95 -17.90
N LEU A 238 3.27 6.96 -17.03
CA LEU A 238 2.21 7.97 -17.04
C LEU A 238 2.35 8.95 -18.22
N ASP A 239 3.59 9.31 -18.59
CA ASP A 239 3.84 10.24 -19.69
C ASP A 239 3.72 9.55 -21.07
N GLU A 240 4.16 8.30 -21.20
CA GLU A 240 3.88 7.46 -22.39
C GLU A 240 2.38 7.25 -22.61
N TYR A 241 1.60 7.07 -21.52
CA TYR A 241 0.15 7.00 -21.61
C TYR A 241 -0.48 8.31 -22.09
N LEU A 242 -0.03 9.45 -21.55
CA LEU A 242 -0.48 10.77 -21.99
C LEU A 242 -0.20 10.97 -23.50
N VAL A 243 1.03 10.71 -23.94
CA VAL A 243 1.43 10.78 -25.36
C VAL A 243 0.58 9.85 -26.22
N GLN A 244 0.29 8.62 -25.77
CA GLN A 244 -0.60 7.70 -26.49
C GLN A 244 -2.00 8.29 -26.65
N LYS A 245 -2.58 8.94 -25.62
CA LYS A 245 -3.93 9.52 -25.68
C LYS A 245 -4.02 10.76 -26.56
N VAL A 246 -3.00 11.63 -26.54
CA VAL A 246 -2.93 12.81 -27.42
C VAL A 246 -2.77 12.38 -28.89
N SER A 247 -2.03 11.29 -29.15
CA SER A 247 -1.81 10.75 -30.50
C SER A 247 -3.04 10.13 -31.18
N VAL A 248 -4.18 9.97 -30.49
CA VAL A 248 -5.39 9.40 -31.08
C VAL A 248 -6.12 10.44 -31.94
N LYS A 249 -6.34 10.12 -33.23
CA LYS A 249 -7.16 10.94 -34.13
C LYS A 249 -8.55 11.18 -33.53
N GLY A 250 -8.92 12.44 -33.30
CA GLY A 250 -10.20 12.82 -32.67
C GLY A 250 -10.15 13.04 -31.15
N THR A 251 -8.96 13.04 -30.54
CA THR A 251 -8.75 13.68 -29.23
C THR A 251 -9.01 15.19 -29.34
N THR A 252 -9.61 15.77 -28.30
CA THR A 252 -9.90 17.20 -28.19
C THR A 252 -9.11 17.80 -27.02
N PRO A 253 -8.78 19.11 -27.01
CA PRO A 253 -7.98 19.72 -25.93
C PRO A 253 -8.58 19.52 -24.53
N CYS A 254 -9.91 19.46 -24.42
CA CYS A 254 -10.60 19.13 -23.17
C CYS A 254 -10.31 17.68 -22.69
N LYS A 255 -10.31 16.69 -23.60
CA LYS A 255 -9.93 15.30 -23.27
C LYS A 255 -8.46 15.20 -22.87
N GLU A 256 -7.60 15.97 -23.52
CA GLU A 256 -6.17 16.06 -23.20
C GLU A 256 -5.94 16.63 -21.80
N SER A 257 -6.59 17.76 -21.43
CA SER A 257 -6.54 18.31 -20.07
C SER A 257 -7.00 17.29 -19.03
N ILE A 258 -8.14 16.62 -19.26
CA ILE A 258 -8.66 15.58 -18.34
C ILE A 258 -7.66 14.43 -18.16
N VAL A 259 -6.98 13.99 -19.23
CA VAL A 259 -5.95 12.93 -19.13
C VAL A 259 -4.69 13.43 -18.42
N ALA A 260 -4.27 14.67 -18.62
CA ALA A 260 -3.11 15.27 -17.95
C ALA A 260 -3.38 15.50 -16.44
N GLU A 261 -4.56 16.00 -16.08
CA GLU A 261 -5.02 16.11 -14.69
C GLU A 261 -5.11 14.73 -14.02
N PHE A 262 -5.59 13.72 -14.74
CA PHE A 262 -5.66 12.34 -14.26
C PHE A 262 -4.26 11.73 -14.03
N THR A 263 -3.30 11.88 -14.96
CA THR A 263 -1.94 11.34 -14.77
C THR A 263 -1.18 12.09 -13.68
N ALA A 264 -1.33 13.42 -13.59
CA ALA A 264 -0.81 14.22 -12.47
C ALA A 264 -1.41 13.77 -11.13
N GLY A 265 -2.71 13.51 -11.08
CA GLY A 265 -3.41 12.96 -9.92
C GLY A 265 -2.84 11.60 -9.49
N LEU A 266 -2.66 10.66 -10.42
CA LEU A 266 -2.04 9.36 -10.15
C LEU A 266 -0.60 9.49 -9.62
N ARG A 267 0.21 10.40 -10.20
CA ARG A 267 1.59 10.69 -9.77
C ARG A 267 1.65 11.19 -8.33
N CYS A 268 0.87 12.22 -8.01
CA CYS A 268 0.78 12.77 -6.64
C CYS A 268 0.26 11.75 -5.62
N TYR A 269 -0.72 10.93 -6.03
CA TYR A 269 -1.28 9.88 -5.19
C TYR A 269 -0.28 8.76 -4.93
N PHE A 270 0.45 8.30 -5.94
CA PHE A 270 1.50 7.29 -5.83
C PHE A 270 2.61 7.72 -4.85
N ASN A 271 3.13 8.93 -5.03
CA ASN A 271 4.15 9.52 -4.15
C ASN A 271 3.67 9.62 -2.69
N SER A 272 2.38 9.92 -2.47
CA SER A 272 1.76 9.96 -1.14
C SER A 272 1.49 8.58 -0.52
N MET A 273 1.25 7.57 -1.36
CA MET A 273 0.83 6.22 -0.97
C MET A 273 2.01 5.29 -0.66
N LEU A 274 3.09 5.34 -1.45
CA LEU A 274 4.11 4.27 -1.51
C LEU A 274 4.62 3.86 -0.12
N GLY A 275 5.30 4.79 0.56
CA GLY A 275 5.96 4.54 1.85
C GLY A 275 5.00 4.12 2.98
N LYS A 276 3.69 4.36 2.82
CA LYS A 276 2.67 3.98 3.81
C LYS A 276 2.05 2.62 3.46
N HIS A 277 1.50 2.49 2.26
CA HIS A 277 0.53 1.43 1.94
C HIS A 277 0.95 0.44 0.85
N LEU A 278 1.92 0.77 -0.02
CA LEU A 278 2.22 -0.06 -1.21
C LEU A 278 3.35 -1.08 -0.99
N LEU A 279 4.15 -0.92 0.07
CA LEU A 279 5.33 -1.74 0.34
C LEU A 279 5.05 -2.84 1.38
N TYR A 280 5.38 -4.08 1.03
CA TYR A 280 5.39 -5.23 1.94
C TYR A 280 6.47 -5.08 3.02
N LYS A 281 6.39 -5.86 4.12
CA LYS A 281 7.39 -5.79 5.22
C LYS A 281 8.82 -5.97 4.70
N PHE A 282 9.01 -6.89 3.76
CA PHE A 282 10.34 -7.22 3.22
C PHE A 282 10.97 -6.10 2.38
N GLU A 283 10.21 -5.18 1.80
CA GLU A 283 10.73 -4.04 1.01
C GLU A 283 11.14 -2.84 1.89
N ARG A 284 10.81 -2.84 3.19
CA ARG A 284 10.99 -1.67 4.07
C ARG A 284 12.46 -1.25 4.24
N PRO A 285 13.46 -2.15 4.36
CA PRO A 285 14.87 -1.76 4.39
C PRO A 285 15.37 -1.15 3.07
N GLN A 286 14.87 -1.61 1.92
CA GLN A 286 15.19 -1.04 0.60
C GLN A 286 14.67 0.40 0.51
N TYR A 287 13.42 0.63 0.94
CA TYR A 287 12.82 1.97 0.95
C TYR A 287 13.52 2.92 1.93
N ALA A 288 13.93 2.44 3.11
CA ALA A 288 14.70 3.25 4.07
C ALA A 288 16.05 3.70 3.47
N GLN A 289 16.83 2.76 2.93
CA GLN A 289 18.10 3.04 2.26
C GLN A 289 17.92 4.00 1.07
N LEU A 290 16.87 3.81 0.27
CA LEU A 290 16.56 4.67 -0.88
C LEU A 290 16.20 6.12 -0.47
N LEU A 291 15.57 6.30 0.70
CA LEU A 291 15.26 7.62 1.24
C LEU A 291 16.51 8.35 1.77
N GLU A 292 17.50 7.60 2.26
CA GLU A 292 18.81 8.13 2.64
C GLU A 292 19.67 8.48 1.42
N GLU A 293 19.69 7.61 0.40
CA GLU A 293 20.49 7.78 -0.82
C GLU A 293 19.91 8.82 -1.80
N HIS A 294 18.57 8.96 -1.86
CA HIS A 294 17.85 9.72 -2.89
C HIS A 294 16.71 10.59 -2.32
N GLY A 295 16.88 11.18 -1.13
CA GLY A 295 15.84 11.95 -0.43
C GLY A 295 15.16 13.08 -1.22
N ASP A 296 15.86 13.69 -2.18
CA ASP A 296 15.33 14.76 -3.05
C ASP A 296 14.46 14.26 -4.23
N ARG A 297 14.42 12.94 -4.49
CA ARG A 297 13.72 12.37 -5.65
C ARG A 297 12.31 11.93 -5.31
N MET A 298 11.39 12.13 -6.27
CA MET A 298 10.02 11.62 -6.16
C MET A 298 10.02 10.09 -6.30
N MET A 299 9.18 9.40 -5.53
CA MET A 299 9.09 7.94 -5.59
C MET A 299 8.65 7.43 -6.97
N SER A 300 7.87 8.21 -7.72
CA SER A 300 7.47 7.94 -9.10
C SER A 300 8.62 7.98 -10.11
N GLN A 301 9.79 8.52 -9.72
CA GLN A 301 11.04 8.53 -10.51
C GLN A 301 11.94 7.32 -10.22
N LEU A 302 11.60 6.50 -9.22
CA LEU A 302 12.44 5.41 -8.73
C LEU A 302 11.75 4.05 -8.84
N TYR A 303 10.45 3.99 -8.52
CA TYR A 303 9.63 2.79 -8.59
C TYR A 303 8.91 2.67 -9.93
N GLY A 304 8.52 1.45 -10.29
CA GLY A 304 7.91 1.09 -11.58
C GLY A 304 6.49 0.54 -11.48
N ALA A 305 6.08 -0.16 -12.53
CA ALA A 305 4.67 -0.49 -12.77
C ALA A 305 4.04 -1.44 -11.75
N VAL A 306 4.81 -2.35 -11.14
CA VAL A 306 4.25 -3.34 -10.19
C VAL A 306 3.76 -2.66 -8.91
N HIS A 307 4.51 -1.69 -8.38
CA HIS A 307 4.08 -0.86 -7.24
C HIS A 307 2.87 0.02 -7.61
N LEU A 308 2.85 0.57 -8.83
CA LEU A 308 1.70 1.32 -9.36
C LEU A 308 0.45 0.43 -9.49
N LEU A 309 0.64 -0.85 -9.84
CA LEU A 309 -0.44 -1.82 -9.94
C LEU A 309 -1.02 -2.16 -8.56
N ARG A 310 -0.17 -2.32 -7.53
CA ARG A 310 -0.62 -2.44 -6.13
C ARG A 310 -1.48 -1.25 -5.71
N MET A 311 -1.13 -0.03 -6.14
CA MET A 311 -1.89 1.19 -5.83
C MET A 311 -3.35 1.09 -6.29
N PHE A 312 -3.62 0.58 -7.49
CA PHE A 312 -5.00 0.42 -7.97
C PHE A 312 -5.83 -0.59 -7.17
N THR A 313 -5.21 -1.62 -6.58
CA THR A 313 -5.92 -2.57 -5.68
C THR A 313 -6.41 -1.90 -4.39
N LEU A 314 -5.72 -0.84 -3.94
CA LEU A 314 -6.01 -0.12 -2.72
C LEU A 314 -6.89 1.11 -2.96
N LEU A 315 -6.69 1.81 -4.09
CA LEU A 315 -7.36 3.06 -4.48
C LEU A 315 -8.88 3.02 -4.28
N GLY A 316 -9.53 1.91 -4.63
CA GLY A 316 -10.98 1.74 -4.45
C GLY A 316 -11.48 1.96 -3.02
N ARG A 317 -10.66 1.57 -2.02
CA ARG A 317 -10.94 1.76 -0.58
C ARG A 317 -10.84 3.22 -0.13
N PHE A 318 -10.27 4.09 -0.98
CA PHE A 318 -9.98 5.50 -0.70
C PHE A 318 -10.82 6.48 -1.53
N VAL A 319 -11.18 6.19 -2.79
CA VAL A 319 -12.13 7.02 -3.55
C VAL A 319 -13.45 7.17 -2.77
N SER A 320 -13.86 6.11 -2.07
CA SER A 320 -14.99 6.08 -1.14
C SER A 320 -14.90 7.00 0.11
N TYR A 321 -13.78 7.69 0.33
CA TYR A 321 -13.63 8.76 1.33
C TYR A 321 -13.63 10.17 0.68
N THR A 322 -13.62 10.26 -0.65
CA THR A 322 -13.68 11.54 -1.37
C THR A 322 -15.13 11.93 -1.65
N ALA A 323 -15.46 13.21 -1.49
CA ALA A 323 -16.80 13.74 -1.73
C ALA A 323 -17.07 13.97 -3.23
N LEU A 324 -17.02 12.90 -4.02
CA LEU A 324 -17.35 12.90 -5.45
C LEU A 324 -18.81 12.51 -5.67
N ASP A 325 -19.47 13.14 -6.64
CA ASP A 325 -20.78 12.71 -7.12
C ASP A 325 -20.68 11.44 -7.99
N GLU A 326 -21.81 10.77 -8.21
CA GLU A 326 -21.84 9.49 -8.94
C GLU A 326 -21.27 9.59 -10.36
N ARG A 327 -21.48 10.70 -11.08
CA ARG A 327 -20.99 10.88 -12.45
C ARG A 327 -19.48 11.07 -12.45
N SER A 328 -18.95 11.85 -11.52
CA SER A 328 -17.50 12.00 -11.33
C SER A 328 -16.83 10.68 -10.94
N VAL A 329 -17.46 9.87 -10.08
CA VAL A 329 -16.98 8.51 -9.75
C VAL A 329 -17.00 7.60 -10.98
N GLN A 330 -18.07 7.60 -11.78
CA GLN A 330 -18.16 6.80 -13.00
C GLN A 330 -17.11 7.23 -14.04
N LEU A 331 -16.87 8.54 -14.21
CA LEU A 331 -15.84 9.09 -15.10
C LEU A 331 -14.43 8.69 -14.65
N LEU A 332 -14.11 8.86 -13.36
CA LEU A 332 -12.85 8.44 -12.77
C LEU A 332 -12.61 6.93 -12.96
N LEU A 333 -13.61 6.08 -12.69
CA LEU A 333 -13.54 4.64 -12.94
C LEU A 333 -13.31 4.31 -14.42
N SER A 334 -13.87 5.07 -15.35
CA SER A 334 -13.63 4.91 -16.78
C SER A 334 -12.15 5.12 -17.14
N HIS A 335 -11.56 6.23 -16.67
CA HIS A 335 -10.14 6.52 -16.88
C HIS A 335 -9.21 5.50 -16.17
N LEU A 336 -9.56 5.05 -14.96
CA LEU A 336 -8.82 4.00 -14.24
C LEU A 336 -8.83 2.65 -14.98
N HIS A 337 -9.99 2.19 -15.46
CA HIS A 337 -10.08 0.92 -16.19
C HIS A 337 -9.40 0.99 -17.56
N ASP A 338 -9.37 2.17 -18.21
CA ASP A 338 -8.67 2.35 -19.48
C ASP A 338 -7.14 2.44 -19.32
N PHE A 339 -6.65 3.06 -18.24
CA PHE A 339 -5.24 3.01 -17.87
C PHE A 339 -4.78 1.58 -17.52
N LEU A 340 -5.58 0.84 -16.75
CA LEU A 340 -5.31 -0.58 -16.45
C LEU A 340 -5.29 -1.43 -17.73
N ARG A 341 -6.16 -1.13 -18.72
CA ARG A 341 -6.12 -1.79 -20.04
C ARG A 341 -4.84 -1.47 -20.82
N TYR A 342 -4.31 -0.25 -20.70
CA TYR A 342 -3.01 0.13 -21.25
C TYR A 342 -1.84 -0.60 -20.57
N MET A 343 -1.83 -0.72 -19.24
CA MET A 343 -0.84 -1.52 -18.50
C MET A 343 -0.90 -3.02 -18.84
N GLY A 344 -2.09 -3.56 -19.08
CA GLY A 344 -2.28 -4.95 -19.51
C GLY A 344 -1.59 -5.22 -20.85
N ARG A 345 -1.83 -4.37 -21.85
CA ARG A 345 -1.27 -4.46 -23.21
C ARG A 345 0.25 -4.34 -23.26
N ASN A 346 0.85 -3.50 -22.41
CA ASN A 346 2.29 -3.29 -22.35
C ASN A 346 2.92 -4.24 -21.33
N ALA A 347 3.16 -5.48 -21.73
CA ALA A 347 3.71 -6.52 -20.85
C ALA A 347 5.13 -6.18 -20.33
N GLN A 348 5.93 -5.43 -21.10
CA GLN A 348 7.30 -5.05 -20.74
C GLN A 348 7.41 -4.26 -19.44
N PHE A 349 6.35 -3.54 -19.04
CA PHE A 349 6.32 -2.77 -17.79
C PHE A 349 6.32 -3.65 -16.52
N CYS A 350 6.12 -4.96 -16.64
CA CYS A 350 6.01 -5.88 -15.50
C CYS A 350 6.83 -7.16 -15.72
N ASP A 351 8.01 -7.07 -16.35
CA ASP A 351 8.84 -8.23 -16.59
C ASP A 351 9.36 -8.85 -15.28
N ARG A 352 9.32 -10.18 -15.21
CA ARG A 352 9.88 -10.98 -14.12
C ARG A 352 11.39 -10.81 -14.00
N SER A 353 12.07 -10.33 -15.06
CA SER A 353 13.50 -10.00 -15.01
C SER A 353 13.85 -8.77 -14.15
N GLU A 354 12.89 -7.89 -13.82
CA GLU A 354 13.13 -6.76 -12.90
C GLU A 354 13.40 -7.22 -11.45
N TYR A 355 13.09 -8.48 -11.10
CA TYR A 355 13.30 -9.01 -9.76
C TYR A 355 14.71 -9.58 -9.57
N MET A 356 15.35 -9.23 -8.46
CA MET A 356 16.64 -9.78 -8.01
C MET A 356 16.47 -10.51 -6.67
N ILE A 357 17.27 -11.56 -6.43
CA ILE A 357 17.33 -12.21 -5.12
C ILE A 357 18.00 -11.24 -4.13
N ALA A 358 17.39 -11.02 -2.96
CA ALA A 358 17.97 -10.14 -1.97
C ALA A 358 19.25 -10.73 -1.35
N PRO A 359 20.34 -9.96 -1.18
CA PRO A 359 21.59 -10.49 -0.62
C PRO A 359 21.44 -10.88 0.87
N PRO A 360 22.36 -11.68 1.43
CA PRO A 360 22.32 -12.08 2.84
C PRO A 360 22.30 -10.90 3.83
N ASP A 361 23.01 -9.81 3.51
CA ASP A 361 23.01 -8.56 4.29
C ASP A 361 21.66 -7.84 4.27
N TYR A 362 20.90 -7.97 3.18
CA TYR A 362 19.54 -7.45 3.13
C TYR A 362 18.61 -8.27 4.04
N HIS A 363 18.73 -9.60 4.01
CA HIS A 363 17.96 -10.48 4.88
C HIS A 363 18.14 -10.14 6.36
N ARG A 364 19.39 -9.86 6.81
CA ARG A 364 19.68 -9.40 8.18
C ARG A 364 18.98 -8.09 8.56
N ARG A 365 18.75 -7.19 7.60
CA ARG A 365 18.03 -5.91 7.82
C ARG A 365 16.50 -6.05 7.73
N ALA A 366 15.98 -7.18 7.24
CA ALA A 366 14.56 -7.37 6.91
C ALA A 366 13.78 -8.32 7.84
N MET A 367 14.44 -8.88 8.85
CA MET A 367 13.82 -9.72 9.90
C MET A 367 13.13 -8.86 10.95
#